data_AF-A0A976KAB2-F1
#
_entry.id   AF-A0A976KAB2-F1
#
_cell.length_a   1.000
_cell.length_b   1.000
_cell.length_c   1.000
_cell.angle_alpha   90.00
_cell.angle_beta   90.00
_cell.angle_gamma   90.00
#
_symmetry.space_group_name_H-M   'P 1'
#
loop_
_entity.id
_entity.type
_entity.pdbx_description
1 polymer ?
#
loop_
_entity_poly.entity_id
_entity_poly.type
_entity_poly.pdbx_seq_one_letter_code
_entity_poly.pdbx_strand_id
1 'polypeptide(L)'
;MRRKINCLVVLSLGAVVLATVVAAQTMEQTVVETQARFAAWVDDVNEFVGDVHFDEGDLRSLLDNWEDFSAFGESMREDAEEDSEEMPDFKEILADEEYRSWAAQAGVDAEDWLRKSMRIVATTMRGQVLTNMALVEEQLPAQMEMIESQRSQMGDEMYEQMKQAMEMTLVTMKNMTETAGQLPEPTDAEQELLDKYETELTGAMMDEEDGNGEW
;
A
#
# COMPACT_ATOMS: atom_id res chain seq x y z
N MET A 1 25.35 16.50 -0.13
CA MET A 1 24.17 16.46 0.75
C MET A 1 22.99 16.17 -0.15
N ARG A 2 22.63 14.90 -0.28
CA ARG A 2 21.45 14.47 -1.02
C ARG A 2 20.34 14.35 0.01
N ARG A 3 19.27 15.13 -0.16
CA ARG A 3 18.02 14.97 0.59
C ARG A 3 17.26 13.85 -0.12
N LYS A 4 16.87 12.82 0.64
CA LYS A 4 16.03 11.71 0.18
C LYS A 4 14.57 12.13 0.40
N ILE A 5 13.67 11.89 -0.55
CA ILE A 5 12.29 12.40 -0.51
C ILE A 5 11.31 11.30 -0.94
N ASN A 6 11.03 10.41 0.00
CA ASN A 6 9.84 9.57 0.21
C ASN A 6 9.01 9.08 -1.00
N CYS A 7 9.25 7.83 -1.41
CA CYS A 7 8.42 6.99 -2.27
C CYS A 7 7.10 6.50 -1.59
N LEU A 8 6.30 7.43 -1.05
CA LEU A 8 5.23 7.21 -0.07
C LEU A 8 3.85 6.76 -0.63
N VAL A 9 3.71 6.47 -1.93
CA VAL A 9 2.37 6.28 -2.56
C VAL A 9 1.78 4.88 -2.35
N VAL A 10 2.59 3.85 -2.12
CA VAL A 10 2.04 2.52 -1.72
C VAL A 10 1.57 2.53 -0.26
N LEU A 11 2.06 3.47 0.56
CA LEU A 11 1.79 3.58 1.99
C LEU A 11 0.77 4.65 2.38
N SER A 12 0.48 5.63 1.52
CA SER A 12 -0.57 6.62 1.80
C SER A 12 -1.97 5.99 1.90
N LEU A 13 -2.20 4.80 1.33
CA LEU A 13 -3.43 4.02 1.55
C LEU A 13 -3.56 3.46 2.97
N GLY A 14 -2.46 3.25 3.70
CA GLY A 14 -2.45 2.79 5.08
C GLY A 14 -2.67 3.91 6.12
N ALA A 15 -2.33 5.15 5.78
CA ALA A 15 -2.35 6.28 6.72
C ALA A 15 -3.73 6.97 6.88
N VAL A 16 -4.73 6.61 6.06
CA VAL A 16 -6.02 7.36 6.02
C VAL A 16 -6.93 7.10 7.22
N VAL A 17 -6.69 6.08 8.06
CA VAL A 17 -7.70 5.67 9.06
C VAL A 17 -7.62 6.40 10.41
N LEU A 18 -6.60 7.23 10.69
CA LEU A 18 -6.42 7.82 12.04
C LEU A 18 -6.41 9.35 12.13
N ALA A 19 -6.78 10.08 11.07
CA ALA A 19 -6.88 11.54 11.14
C ALA A 19 -8.34 12.00 11.37
N THR A 20 -8.65 12.24 12.65
CA THR A 20 -9.63 13.21 13.19
C THR A 20 -10.79 13.70 12.30
N VAL A 21 -12.00 13.47 12.83
CA VAL A 21 -13.29 14.10 12.52
C VAL A 21 -13.17 15.58 12.13
N VAL A 22 -13.02 15.88 10.83
CA VAL A 22 -13.20 17.22 10.27
C VAL A 22 -13.99 17.09 8.96
N ALA A 23 -15.24 17.57 8.99
CA ALA A 23 -16.20 17.66 7.89
C ALA A 23 -16.53 16.33 7.18
N ALA A 24 -17.58 15.65 7.67
CA ALA A 24 -18.09 14.38 7.12
C ALA A 24 -18.35 14.37 5.61
N GLN A 25 -18.70 15.51 4.99
CA GLN A 25 -18.98 15.59 3.55
C GLN A 25 -17.72 15.58 2.68
N THR A 26 -16.62 16.20 3.14
CA THR A 26 -15.33 16.16 2.41
C THR A 26 -14.65 14.82 2.59
N MET A 27 -14.79 14.20 3.76
CA MET A 27 -14.26 12.85 3.99
C MET A 27 -14.97 11.79 3.14
N GLU A 28 -16.30 11.82 3.00
CA GLU A 28 -17.03 10.84 2.20
C GLU A 28 -16.64 10.88 0.72
N GLN A 29 -16.49 12.08 0.15
CA GLN A 29 -16.05 12.23 -1.24
C GLN A 29 -14.60 11.75 -1.43
N THR A 30 -13.68 12.15 -0.55
CA THR A 30 -12.28 11.68 -0.60
C THR A 30 -12.18 10.17 -0.46
N VAL A 31 -12.97 9.54 0.42
CA VAL A 31 -12.99 8.09 0.58
C VAL A 31 -13.45 7.39 -0.70
N VAL A 32 -14.51 7.89 -1.34
CA VAL A 32 -15.02 7.33 -2.60
C VAL A 32 -14.00 7.47 -3.73
N GLU A 33 -13.37 8.64 -3.86
CA GLU A 33 -12.34 8.89 -4.88
C GLU A 33 -11.11 8.00 -4.66
N THR A 34 -10.63 7.89 -3.42
CA THR A 34 -9.51 6.99 -3.08
C THR A 34 -9.84 5.52 -3.34
N GLN A 35 -11.06 5.08 -3.01
CA GLN A 35 -11.50 3.71 -3.31
C GLN A 35 -11.56 3.45 -4.81
N ALA A 36 -12.10 4.38 -5.60
CA ALA A 36 -12.17 4.24 -7.05
C ALA A 36 -10.77 4.19 -7.69
N ARG A 37 -9.86 5.04 -7.21
CA ARG A 37 -8.45 5.06 -7.65
C ARG A 37 -7.72 3.77 -7.29
N PHE A 38 -7.94 3.25 -6.08
CA PHE A 38 -7.37 1.97 -5.68
C PHE A 38 -7.90 0.82 -6.53
N ALA A 39 -9.21 0.78 -6.83
CA ALA A 39 -9.78 -0.23 -7.71
C ALA A 39 -9.19 -0.17 -9.13
N ALA A 40 -9.06 1.04 -9.71
CA ALA A 40 -8.43 1.21 -11.00
C ALA A 40 -6.97 0.74 -11.00
N TRP A 41 -6.21 1.04 -9.95
CA TRP A 41 -4.84 0.56 -9.81
C TRP A 41 -4.75 -0.96 -9.69
N VAL A 42 -5.68 -1.61 -8.99
CA VAL A 42 -5.73 -3.08 -8.92
C VAL A 42 -5.97 -3.67 -10.32
N ASP A 43 -6.86 -3.07 -11.12
CA ASP A 43 -7.09 -3.48 -12.50
C ASP A 43 -5.82 -3.31 -13.36
N ASP A 44 -5.15 -2.16 -13.25
CA ASP A 44 -3.90 -1.86 -13.98
C ASP A 44 -2.78 -2.81 -13.59
N VAL A 45 -2.62 -3.12 -12.30
CA VAL A 45 -1.63 -4.09 -11.80
C VAL A 45 -1.93 -5.47 -12.38
N ASN A 46 -3.18 -5.93 -12.32
CA ASN A 46 -3.58 -7.23 -12.84
C ASN A 46 -3.31 -7.34 -14.35
N GLU A 47 -3.65 -6.31 -15.14
CA GLU A 47 -3.33 -6.27 -16.57
C GLU A 47 -1.82 -6.30 -16.80
N PHE A 48 -1.07 -5.49 -16.06
CA PHE A 48 0.36 -5.31 -16.25
C PHE A 48 1.17 -6.55 -15.88
N VAL A 49 0.94 -7.13 -14.70
CA VAL A 49 1.68 -8.32 -14.26
C VAL A 49 1.24 -9.54 -15.06
N GLY A 50 -0.07 -9.69 -15.33
CA GLY A 50 -0.62 -10.85 -16.02
C GLY A 50 -0.22 -12.18 -15.35
N ASP A 51 0.10 -13.19 -16.17
CA ASP A 51 0.50 -14.54 -15.72
C ASP A 51 2.00 -14.66 -15.38
N VAL A 52 2.69 -13.54 -15.12
CA VAL A 52 4.09 -13.57 -14.67
C VAL A 52 4.15 -14.24 -13.30
N HIS A 53 5.25 -14.95 -13.06
CA HIS A 53 5.60 -15.54 -11.76
C HIS A 53 7.01 -15.13 -11.38
N PHE A 54 7.30 -15.13 -10.08
CA PHE A 54 8.62 -14.80 -9.54
C PHE A 54 9.26 -15.99 -8.82
N ASP A 55 10.59 -16.01 -8.82
CA ASP A 55 11.39 -16.93 -8.03
C ASP A 55 12.25 -16.20 -6.96
N GLU A 56 13.09 -16.95 -6.24
CA GLU A 56 13.96 -16.39 -5.20
C GLU A 56 14.98 -15.39 -5.77
N GLY A 57 15.43 -15.58 -7.01
CA GLY A 57 16.34 -14.66 -7.68
C GLY A 57 15.68 -13.33 -7.99
N ASP A 58 14.42 -13.37 -8.46
CA ASP A 58 13.62 -12.17 -8.71
C ASP A 58 13.36 -11.38 -7.42
N LEU A 59 13.03 -12.06 -6.32
CA LEU A 59 12.82 -11.42 -5.02
C LEU A 59 14.09 -10.76 -4.48
N ARG A 60 15.23 -11.45 -4.56
CA ARG A 60 16.52 -10.87 -4.17
C ARG A 60 16.90 -9.70 -5.06
N SER A 61 16.64 -9.82 -6.37
CA SER A 61 16.85 -8.73 -7.31
C SER A 61 16.02 -7.51 -6.93
N LEU A 62 14.76 -7.68 -6.53
CA LEU A 62 13.95 -6.59 -5.99
C LEU A 62 14.61 -5.95 -4.76
N LEU A 63 14.97 -6.75 -3.75
CA LEU A 63 15.58 -6.23 -2.51
C LEU A 63 16.91 -5.50 -2.76
N ASP A 64 17.77 -6.07 -3.60
CA ASP A 64 19.09 -5.50 -3.92
C ASP A 64 18.98 -4.18 -4.69
N ASN A 65 17.91 -3.99 -5.46
CA ASN A 65 17.69 -2.84 -6.33
C ASN A 65 16.63 -1.86 -5.79
N TRP A 66 16.01 -2.16 -4.64
CA TRP A 66 14.85 -1.42 -4.14
C TRP A 66 15.15 0.05 -3.88
N GLU A 67 16.28 0.36 -3.22
CA GLU A 67 16.68 1.75 -2.92
C GLU A 67 16.93 2.57 -4.19
N ASP A 68 17.57 1.97 -5.20
CA ASP A 68 17.87 2.67 -6.45
C ASP A 68 16.60 2.88 -7.29
N PHE A 69 15.70 1.88 -7.31
CA PHE A 69 14.43 1.97 -8.01
C PHE A 69 13.46 2.98 -7.34
N SER A 70 13.38 2.98 -6.01
CA SER A 70 12.52 3.91 -5.29
C SER A 70 12.99 5.36 -5.45
N ALA A 71 14.30 5.60 -5.43
CA ALA A 71 14.88 6.92 -5.69
C ALA A 71 14.55 7.46 -7.08
N PHE A 72 14.44 6.59 -8.09
CA PHE A 72 14.01 6.97 -9.44
C PHE A 72 12.51 7.35 -9.48
N GLY A 73 11.66 6.61 -8.76
CA GLY A 73 10.24 6.96 -8.63
C GLY A 73 10.01 8.33 -7.96
N GLU A 74 10.93 8.75 -7.10
CA GLU A 74 10.92 10.07 -6.46
C GLU A 74 11.29 11.20 -7.43
N SER A 75 12.32 11.01 -8.28
CA SER A 75 12.76 12.04 -9.23
C SER A 75 11.73 12.33 -10.31
N MET A 76 10.96 11.33 -10.77
CA MET A 76 9.86 11.55 -11.72
C MET A 76 8.70 12.36 -11.14
N ARG A 77 8.53 12.35 -9.81
CA ARG A 77 7.45 13.10 -9.13
C ARG A 77 7.83 14.53 -8.78
N GLU A 78 9.11 14.84 -8.62
CA GLU A 78 9.56 16.20 -8.28
C GLU A 78 9.28 17.22 -9.40
N ASP A 79 9.13 16.75 -10.64
CA ASP A 79 8.77 17.58 -11.81
C ASP A 79 7.25 17.60 -12.11
N ALA A 80 6.45 16.74 -11.46
CA ALA A 80 4.99 16.78 -11.53
C ALA A 80 4.46 17.81 -10.51
N GLU A 81 3.46 18.61 -10.88
CA GLU A 81 2.82 19.54 -9.94
C GLU A 81 2.41 18.78 -8.67
N GLU A 82 2.78 19.31 -7.49
CA GLU A 82 2.70 18.76 -6.12
C GLU A 82 1.34 18.12 -5.70
N ASP A 83 0.32 18.19 -6.56
CA ASP A 83 -1.05 17.74 -6.35
C ASP A 83 -1.43 16.45 -7.12
N SER A 84 -0.59 15.92 -8.02
CA SER A 84 -0.91 14.66 -8.69
C SER A 84 -0.44 13.49 -7.83
N GLU A 85 -1.27 13.06 -6.87
CA GLU A 85 -1.11 11.77 -6.17
C GLU A 85 -1.23 10.56 -7.11
N GLU A 86 -1.07 10.72 -8.43
CA GLU A 86 -1.39 9.73 -9.45
C GLU A 86 -0.68 8.39 -9.19
N MET A 87 -1.47 7.32 -9.33
CA MET A 87 -0.96 5.95 -9.22
C MET A 87 0.05 5.70 -10.35
N PRO A 88 1.05 4.82 -10.17
CA PRO A 88 2.09 4.61 -11.16
C PRO A 88 1.52 4.18 -12.52
N ASP A 89 1.83 4.92 -13.59
CA ASP A 89 1.60 4.46 -14.96
C ASP A 89 2.78 3.59 -15.42
N PHE A 90 2.57 2.27 -15.46
CA PHE A 90 3.62 1.33 -15.87
C PHE A 90 4.09 1.54 -17.31
N LYS A 91 3.23 2.04 -18.21
CA LYS A 91 3.61 2.30 -19.61
C LYS A 91 4.52 3.51 -19.70
N GLU A 92 4.28 4.52 -18.87
CA GLU A 92 5.14 5.70 -18.77
C GLU A 92 6.52 5.32 -18.21
N ILE A 93 6.58 4.54 -17.13
CA ILE A 93 7.84 4.05 -16.56
C ILE A 93 8.66 3.28 -17.61
N LEU A 94 8.03 2.40 -18.39
CA LEU A 94 8.72 1.62 -19.42
C LEU A 94 9.17 2.45 -20.64
N ALA A 95 8.51 3.58 -20.88
CA ALA A 95 8.88 4.52 -21.94
C ALA A 95 10.00 5.48 -21.52
N ASP A 96 10.21 5.66 -20.21
CA ASP A 96 11.21 6.56 -19.67
C ASP A 96 12.65 6.11 -19.98
N GLU A 97 13.47 7.05 -20.46
CA GLU A 97 14.85 6.77 -20.86
C GLU A 97 15.78 6.55 -19.66
N GLU A 98 15.53 7.22 -18.53
CA GLU A 98 16.31 7.10 -17.32
C GLU A 98 16.07 5.75 -16.63
N TYR A 99 14.81 5.30 -16.52
CA TYR A 99 14.46 3.95 -16.07
C TYR A 99 15.18 2.88 -16.90
N ARG A 100 15.10 2.99 -18.23
CA ARG A 100 15.74 2.05 -19.15
C ARG A 100 17.25 2.06 -19.04
N SER A 101 17.85 3.23 -18.84
CA SER A 101 19.28 3.39 -18.61
C SER A 101 19.71 2.75 -17.29
N TRP A 102 18.93 2.94 -16.23
CA TRP A 102 19.15 2.30 -14.94
C TRP A 102 19.06 0.77 -15.04
N ALA A 103 17.99 0.24 -15.65
CA ALA A 103 17.81 -1.21 -15.80
C ALA A 103 18.98 -1.85 -16.57
N ALA A 104 19.47 -1.19 -17.62
CA ALA A 104 20.64 -1.63 -18.36
C ALA A 104 21.93 -1.63 -17.52
N GLN A 105 22.11 -0.67 -16.61
CA GLN A 105 23.25 -0.60 -15.70
C GLN A 105 23.16 -1.66 -14.59
N ALA A 106 21.96 -1.91 -14.08
CA ALA A 106 21.67 -2.97 -13.11
C ALA A 106 21.76 -4.39 -13.73
N GLY A 107 21.79 -4.49 -15.07
CA GLY A 107 21.90 -5.75 -15.78
C GLY A 107 20.60 -6.56 -15.76
N VAL A 108 19.46 -5.90 -15.64
CA VAL A 108 18.12 -6.51 -15.61
C VAL A 108 17.36 -6.21 -16.90
N ASP A 109 16.41 -7.08 -17.28
CA ASP A 109 15.45 -6.76 -18.33
C ASP A 109 14.39 -5.81 -17.76
N ALA A 110 14.29 -4.62 -18.34
CA ALA A 110 13.49 -3.53 -17.77
C ALA A 110 12.00 -3.87 -17.63
N GLU A 111 11.41 -4.61 -18.58
CA GLU A 111 9.99 -4.96 -18.53
C GLU A 111 9.76 -6.17 -17.62
N ASP A 112 10.53 -7.25 -17.79
CA ASP A 112 10.41 -8.45 -16.97
C ASP A 112 10.63 -8.15 -15.48
N TRP A 113 11.67 -7.36 -15.18
CA TRP A 113 11.98 -6.95 -13.82
C TRP A 113 10.83 -6.14 -13.20
N LEU A 114 10.30 -5.13 -13.90
CA LEU A 114 9.20 -4.31 -13.37
C LEU A 114 7.94 -5.15 -13.13
N ARG A 115 7.58 -6.02 -14.08
CA ARG A 115 6.39 -6.89 -13.95
C ARG A 115 6.49 -7.83 -12.75
N LYS A 116 7.66 -8.45 -12.55
CA LYS A 116 7.89 -9.36 -11.41
C LYS A 116 7.95 -8.61 -10.09
N SER A 117 8.65 -7.48 -10.04
CA SER A 117 8.69 -6.59 -8.87
C SER A 117 7.29 -6.13 -8.47
N MET A 118 6.48 -5.70 -9.42
CA MET A 118 5.08 -5.31 -9.16
C MET A 118 4.21 -6.48 -8.71
N ARG A 119 4.42 -7.69 -9.25
CA ARG A 119 3.76 -8.89 -8.75
C ARG A 119 4.11 -9.14 -7.28
N ILE A 120 5.40 -9.10 -6.91
CA ILE A 120 5.86 -9.31 -5.53
C ILE A 120 5.19 -8.30 -4.59
N VAL A 121 5.21 -7.01 -4.95
CA VAL A 121 4.58 -5.93 -4.18
C VAL A 121 3.08 -6.18 -4.04
N ALA A 122 2.39 -6.49 -5.14
CA ALA A 122 0.95 -6.74 -5.16
C ALA A 122 0.54 -7.95 -4.31
N THR A 123 1.26 -9.07 -4.42
CA THR A 123 0.98 -10.27 -3.62
C THR A 123 1.28 -10.04 -2.13
N THR A 124 2.34 -9.29 -1.81
CA THR A 124 2.66 -8.89 -0.43
C THR A 124 1.55 -8.02 0.15
N MET A 125 1.12 -6.99 -0.59
CA MET A 125 0.06 -6.09 -0.19
C MET A 125 -1.26 -6.83 0.04
N ARG A 126 -1.64 -7.73 -0.88
CA ARG A 126 -2.80 -8.62 -0.74
C ARG A 126 -2.76 -9.37 0.58
N GLY A 127 -1.66 -10.06 0.86
CA GLY A 127 -1.48 -10.85 2.09
C GLY A 127 -1.62 -10.00 3.35
N GLN A 128 -0.99 -8.82 3.38
CA GLN A 128 -1.05 -7.90 4.51
C GLN A 128 -2.47 -7.35 4.73
N VAL A 129 -3.15 -6.88 3.69
CA VAL A 129 -4.52 -6.33 3.80
C VAL A 129 -5.50 -7.39 4.29
N LEU A 130 -5.44 -8.61 3.73
CA LEU A 130 -6.32 -9.71 4.15
C LEU A 130 -6.06 -10.13 5.61
N THR A 131 -4.78 -10.24 6.00
CA THR A 131 -4.39 -10.60 7.37
C THR A 131 -4.81 -9.52 8.37
N ASN A 132 -4.57 -8.25 8.05
CA ASN A 132 -4.96 -7.13 8.91
C ASN A 132 -6.48 -7.04 9.07
N MET A 133 -7.25 -7.27 8.00
CA MET A 133 -8.71 -7.27 8.10
C MET A 133 -9.21 -8.41 9.00
N ALA A 134 -8.64 -9.62 8.88
CA ALA A 134 -8.99 -10.72 9.77
C ALA A 134 -8.74 -10.39 11.25
N LEU A 135 -7.63 -9.71 11.56
CA LEU A 135 -7.33 -9.23 12.91
C LEU A 135 -8.32 -8.17 13.39
N VAL A 136 -8.71 -7.22 12.51
CA VAL A 136 -9.73 -6.21 12.83
C VAL A 136 -11.08 -6.88 13.13
N GLU A 137 -11.50 -7.86 12.33
CA GLU A 137 -12.74 -8.59 12.55
C GLU A 137 -12.74 -9.37 13.87
N GLU A 138 -11.60 -9.94 14.26
CA GLU A 138 -11.45 -10.63 15.55
C GLU A 138 -11.53 -9.66 16.74
N GLN A 139 -10.93 -8.47 16.63
CA GLN A 139 -10.86 -7.49 17.72
C GLN A 139 -12.13 -6.64 17.85
N LEU A 140 -12.92 -6.51 16.78
CA LEU A 140 -14.06 -5.62 16.72
C LEU A 140 -15.08 -5.81 17.86
N PRO A 141 -15.51 -7.04 18.22
CA PRO A 141 -16.47 -7.22 19.31
C PRO A 141 -15.99 -6.64 20.64
N ALA A 142 -14.69 -6.81 20.95
CA ALA A 142 -14.09 -6.28 22.18
C ALA A 142 -14.02 -4.74 22.15
N GLN A 143 -13.71 -4.13 20.99
CA GLN A 143 -13.72 -2.68 20.84
C GLN A 143 -15.14 -2.10 21.01
N MET A 144 -16.15 -2.77 20.46
CA MET A 144 -17.56 -2.37 20.62
C MET A 144 -18.05 -2.48 22.06
N GLU A 145 -17.67 -3.55 22.77
CA GLU A 145 -18.01 -3.72 24.19
C GLU A 145 -17.36 -2.62 25.05
N MET A 146 -16.11 -2.26 24.73
CA MET A 146 -15.43 -1.16 25.40
C MET A 146 -16.18 0.18 25.21
N ILE A 147 -16.61 0.51 23.98
CA ILE A 147 -17.41 1.72 23.70
C ILE A 147 -18.72 1.70 24.49
N GLU A 148 -19.43 0.57 24.49
CA GLU A 148 -20.68 0.41 25.25
C GLU A 148 -20.47 0.62 26.75
N SER A 149 -19.40 0.06 27.31
CA SER A 149 -19.09 0.17 28.74
C SER A 149 -18.82 1.61 29.18
N GLN A 150 -18.31 2.44 28.27
CA GLN A 150 -18.00 3.84 28.53
C GLN A 150 -19.18 4.77 28.29
N ARG A 151 -20.26 4.32 27.65
CA ARG A 151 -21.43 5.13 27.28
C ARG A 151 -21.91 6.09 28.36
N SER A 152 -21.99 5.63 29.62
CA SER A 152 -22.44 6.46 30.75
C SER A 152 -21.50 7.64 31.08
N GLN A 153 -20.22 7.53 30.75
CA GLN A 153 -19.19 8.55 30.97
C GLN A 153 -19.08 9.55 29.81
N MET A 154 -19.27 9.09 28.57
CA MET A 154 -19.18 9.92 27.36
C MET A 154 -20.52 10.57 26.96
N GLY A 155 -21.64 10.03 27.44
CA GLY A 155 -22.99 10.49 27.08
C GLY A 155 -23.49 9.91 25.76
N ASP A 156 -24.81 9.91 25.57
CA ASP A 156 -25.47 9.24 24.44
C ASP A 156 -25.05 9.81 23.08
N GLU A 157 -24.89 11.13 22.97
CA GLU A 157 -24.52 11.77 21.71
C GLU A 157 -23.12 11.36 21.24
N MET A 158 -22.13 11.38 22.14
CA MET A 158 -20.76 10.99 21.82
C MET A 158 -20.65 9.49 21.54
N TYR A 159 -21.42 8.67 22.28
CA TYR A 159 -21.52 7.23 22.03
C TYR A 159 -22.02 6.93 20.61
N GLU A 160 -23.12 7.56 20.18
CA GLU A 160 -23.66 7.34 18.83
C GLU A 160 -22.68 7.81 17.75
N GLN A 161 -21.97 8.94 17.97
CA GLN A 161 -20.94 9.40 17.04
C GLN A 161 -19.77 8.41 16.92
N MET A 162 -19.24 7.91 18.04
CA MET A 162 -18.14 6.93 18.03
C MET A 162 -18.56 5.63 17.36
N LYS A 163 -19.78 5.17 17.64
CA LYS A 163 -20.34 3.97 17.02
C LYS A 163 -20.47 4.12 15.50
N GLN A 164 -21.06 5.23 15.04
CA GLN A 164 -21.21 5.50 13.61
C GLN A 164 -19.85 5.63 12.90
N ALA A 165 -18.88 6.29 13.53
CA ALA A 165 -17.52 6.38 12.99
C ALA A 165 -16.88 4.99 12.84
N MET A 166 -17.02 4.12 13.85
CA MET A 166 -16.50 2.75 13.77
C MET A 166 -17.20 1.93 12.68
N GLU A 167 -18.53 2.00 12.58
CA GLU A 167 -19.29 1.32 11.52
C GLU A 167 -18.88 1.80 10.12
N MET A 168 -18.68 3.10 9.93
CA MET A 168 -18.20 3.67 8.66
C MET A 168 -16.78 3.17 8.33
N THR A 169 -15.85 3.20 9.30
CA THR A 169 -14.49 2.70 9.10
C THR A 169 -14.49 1.24 8.70
N LEU A 170 -15.33 0.41 9.30
CA LEU A 170 -15.43 -1.01 8.94
C LEU A 170 -15.95 -1.22 7.52
N VAL A 171 -16.94 -0.45 7.09
CA VAL A 171 -17.44 -0.53 5.71
C VAL A 171 -16.33 -0.14 4.73
N THR A 172 -15.62 0.96 5.00
CA THR A 172 -14.48 1.40 4.19
C THR A 172 -13.38 0.34 4.13
N MET A 173 -12.98 -0.21 5.27
CA MET A 173 -11.97 -1.27 5.34
C MET A 173 -12.41 -2.50 4.55
N LYS A 174 -13.67 -2.94 4.70
CA LYS A 174 -14.20 -4.09 3.96
C LYS A 174 -14.15 -3.88 2.46
N ASN A 175 -14.57 -2.71 1.97
CA ASN A 175 -14.49 -2.39 0.54
C ASN A 175 -13.02 -2.43 0.05
N MET A 176 -12.09 -1.86 0.82
CA MET A 176 -10.66 -1.92 0.49
C MET A 176 -10.13 -3.35 0.49
N THR A 177 -10.54 -4.18 1.46
CA THR A 177 -10.17 -5.59 1.54
C THR A 177 -10.74 -6.39 0.37
N GLU A 178 -11.99 -6.14 -0.02
CA GLU A 178 -12.61 -6.76 -1.20
C GLU A 178 -11.85 -6.41 -2.48
N THR A 179 -11.49 -5.15 -2.67
CA THR A 179 -10.68 -4.69 -3.80
C THR A 179 -9.26 -5.28 -3.76
N ALA A 180 -8.57 -5.25 -2.62
CA ALA A 180 -7.26 -5.89 -2.46
C ALA A 180 -7.34 -7.41 -2.69
N GLY A 181 -8.47 -8.02 -2.37
CA GLY A 181 -8.82 -9.41 -2.67
C GLY A 181 -8.92 -9.73 -4.16
N GLN A 182 -8.80 -8.74 -5.05
CA GLN A 182 -8.69 -8.91 -6.51
C GLN A 182 -7.25 -8.82 -7.03
N LEU A 183 -6.27 -8.41 -6.19
CA LEU A 183 -4.86 -8.47 -6.56
C LEU A 183 -4.42 -9.91 -6.88
N PRO A 184 -3.32 -10.12 -7.63
CA PRO A 184 -2.85 -11.45 -7.97
C PRO A 184 -2.70 -12.34 -6.74
N GLU A 185 -3.14 -13.59 -6.87
CA GLU A 185 -2.91 -14.61 -5.85
C GLU A 185 -1.50 -15.22 -6.05
N PRO A 186 -0.68 -15.31 -4.99
CA PRO A 186 0.59 -16.02 -5.08
C PRO A 186 0.33 -17.52 -5.26
N THR A 187 1.18 -18.19 -6.03
CA THR A 187 1.26 -19.65 -6.02
C THR A 187 1.83 -20.14 -4.69
N ASP A 188 1.67 -21.42 -4.36
CA ASP A 188 2.26 -22.01 -3.13
C ASP A 188 3.77 -21.74 -3.03
N ALA A 189 4.50 -21.84 -4.15
CA ALA A 189 5.94 -21.60 -4.19
C ALA A 189 6.29 -20.11 -3.97
N GLU A 190 5.49 -19.20 -4.53
CA GLU A 190 5.65 -17.77 -4.30
C GLU A 190 5.32 -17.41 -2.85
N GLN A 191 4.27 -17.99 -2.27
CA GLN A 191 3.91 -17.78 -0.87
C GLN A 191 5.03 -18.24 0.07
N GLU A 192 5.63 -19.40 -0.17
CA GLU A 192 6.79 -19.87 0.61
C GLU A 192 7.96 -18.88 0.56
N LEU A 193 8.18 -18.21 -0.57
CA LEU A 193 9.19 -17.17 -0.71
C LEU A 193 8.80 -15.89 0.04
N LEU A 194 7.56 -15.45 -0.07
CA LEU A 194 7.06 -14.27 0.65
C LEU A 194 7.18 -14.47 2.17
N ASP A 195 6.80 -15.64 2.68
CA ASP A 195 6.90 -15.99 4.10
C ASP A 195 8.37 -16.02 4.55
N LYS A 196 9.27 -16.57 3.71
CA LYS A 196 10.70 -16.65 4.00
C LYS A 196 11.36 -15.27 4.09
N TYR A 197 10.90 -14.30 3.29
CA TYR A 197 11.50 -12.97 3.15
C TYR A 197 10.63 -11.84 3.72
N GLU A 198 9.61 -12.15 4.53
CA GLU A 198 8.62 -11.20 5.04
C GLU A 198 9.29 -10.00 5.72
N THR A 199 10.31 -10.25 6.55
CA THR A 199 11.00 -9.21 7.31
C THR A 199 11.80 -8.29 6.38
N GLU A 200 12.54 -8.83 5.41
CA GLU A 200 13.30 -8.03 4.46
C GLU A 200 12.38 -7.24 3.51
N LEU A 201 11.30 -7.86 3.02
CA LEU A 201 10.32 -7.18 2.16
C LEU A 201 9.61 -6.06 2.91
N THR A 202 9.16 -6.33 4.14
CA THR A 202 8.55 -5.32 4.99
C THR A 202 9.55 -4.21 5.29
N GLY A 203 10.79 -4.55 5.66
CA GLY A 203 11.84 -3.57 5.92
C GLY A 203 12.11 -2.69 4.71
N ALA A 204 12.28 -3.26 3.52
CA ALA A 204 12.49 -2.49 2.29
C ALA A 204 11.30 -1.56 2.00
N MET A 205 10.07 -2.07 2.09
CA MET A 205 8.87 -1.31 1.74
C MET A 205 8.41 -0.32 2.83
N MET A 206 8.87 -0.49 4.08
CA MET A 206 8.45 0.26 5.26
C MET A 206 9.60 1.02 5.93
N ASP A 207 10.78 1.13 5.31
CA ASP A 207 11.90 1.89 5.87
C ASP A 207 11.53 3.39 5.88
N GLU A 208 10.80 3.78 6.92
CA GLU A 208 10.80 5.14 7.44
C GLU A 208 12.23 5.41 7.92
N GLU A 209 12.90 6.38 7.30
CA GLU A 209 14.15 6.95 7.78
C GLU A 209 14.15 6.99 9.31
N ASP A 210 15.09 6.23 9.88
CA ASP A 210 15.67 6.37 11.21
C ASP A 210 14.80 7.10 12.23
N GLY A 211 14.29 6.35 13.20
CA GLY A 211 13.93 6.88 14.50
C GLY A 211 15.03 7.79 15.02
N ASN A 212 14.89 9.09 14.78
CA ASN A 212 15.59 10.12 15.51
C ASN A 212 14.93 10.16 16.89
N GLY A 213 15.29 9.16 17.69
CA GLY A 213 14.98 9.04 19.10
C GLY A 213 15.71 10.13 19.87
N GLU A 214 15.23 11.35 19.72
CA GLU A 214 15.36 12.40 20.73
C GLU A 214 13.95 12.68 21.27
N TRP A 215 13.56 11.89 22.29
CA TRP A 215 12.65 12.34 23.34
C TRP A 215 13.20 11.88 24.69
#